data_AF-A0A7T6ZE98-F1
#
_entry.id   AF-A0A7T6ZE98-F1
#
_cell.length_a   1.000
_cell.length_b   1.000
_cell.length_c   1.000
_cell.angle_alpha   90.00
_cell.angle_beta   90.00
_cell.angle_gamma   90.00
#
_symmetry.space_group_name_H-M   'P 1'
#
loop_
_entity.id
_entity.type
_entity.pdbx_description
1 polymer ?
#
loop_
_entity_poly.entity_id
_entity_poly.type
_entity_poly.pdbx_seq_one_letter_code
_entity_poly.pdbx_strand_id
1 'polypeptide(L)' 'MTSKQPVQYYGLKEFADFAKEEGLEYSTRHLSVYKGRGMLPEPTVLIGDKAGWTREQINEWIKQTTNAKEWGEK' A
#
# COMPACT_ATOMS: atom_id res chain seq x y z
N MET A 1 31.43 -1.31 -6.91
CA MET A 1 30.36 -0.49 -7.52
C MET A 1 29.05 -1.02 -6.98
N THR A 2 28.38 -0.28 -6.10
CA THR A 2 27.10 -0.74 -5.52
C THR A 2 26.03 -0.53 -6.57
N SER A 3 25.61 -1.62 -7.23
CA SER A 3 24.53 -1.63 -8.20
C SER A 3 23.26 -1.15 -7.51
N LYS A 4 22.88 0.12 -7.67
CA LYS A 4 21.56 0.60 -7.25
C LYS A 4 20.53 -0.10 -8.13
N GLN A 5 19.87 -1.12 -7.59
CA GLN A 5 18.75 -1.74 -8.28
C GLN A 5 17.69 -0.66 -8.57
N PRO A 6 16.99 -0.72 -9.72
CA PRO A 6 15.93 0.22 -10.01
C PRO A 6 14.84 0.08 -8.95
N VAL A 7 14.56 1.16 -8.22
CA VAL A 7 13.47 1.21 -7.25
C VAL A 7 12.17 1.29 -8.02
N GLN A 8 11.30 0.29 -7.85
CA GLN A 8 10.00 0.26 -8.49
C GLN A 8 8.92 0.83 -7.58
N TYR A 9 8.10 1.71 -8.16
CA TYR A 9 6.96 2.33 -7.50
C TYR A 9 5.65 1.75 -8.03
N TYR A 10 4.72 1.52 -7.12
CA TYR A 10 3.44 0.88 -7.36
C TYR A 10 2.31 1.86 -7.09
N GLY A 11 1.28 1.85 -7.95
CA GLY A 11 0.10 2.68 -7.78
C GLY A 11 -0.95 2.00 -6.91
N LEU A 12 -2.12 2.65 -6.80
CA LEU A 12 -3.26 2.13 -6.04
C LEU A 12 -3.79 0.79 -6.58
N LYS A 13 -3.59 0.49 -7.87
CA LYS A 13 -4.01 -0.77 -8.48
C LYS A 13 -3.18 -1.92 -7.94
N GLU A 14 -1.88 -1.83 -8.09
CA GLU A 14 -0.93 -2.83 -7.60
C GLU A 14 -0.98 -2.94 -6.07
N PHE A 15 -1.20 -1.82 -5.37
CA PHE A 15 -1.47 -1.84 -3.93
C PHE A 15 -2.68 -2.73 -3.61
N ALA A 16 -3.83 -2.51 -4.28
CA ALA A 16 -5.03 -3.32 -4.08
C ALA A 16 -4.78 -4.82 -4.39
N ASP A 17 -4.05 -5.10 -5.47
CA ASP A 17 -3.70 -6.46 -5.86
C ASP A 17 -2.85 -7.14 -4.77
N PHE A 18 -1.82 -6.47 -4.23
CA PHE A 18 -1.00 -7.01 -3.14
C PHE A 18 -1.76 -7.18 -1.83
N ALA A 19 -2.65 -6.24 -1.50
CA ALA A 19 -3.50 -6.39 -0.31
C ALA A 19 -4.40 -7.62 -0.45
N LYS A 20 -4.93 -7.87 -1.65
CA LYS A 20 -5.77 -9.03 -1.94
C LYS A 20 -5.02 -10.36 -1.84
N GLU A 21 -3.75 -10.40 -2.25
CA GLU A 21 -2.87 -11.58 -2.08
C GLU A 21 -2.75 -12.00 -0.61
N GLU A 22 -2.79 -11.02 0.30
CA GLU A 22 -2.70 -11.22 1.76
C GLU A 22 -4.09 -11.36 2.42
N GLY A 23 -5.16 -11.55 1.64
CA GLY A 23 -6.53 -11.75 2.13
C GLY A 23 -7.28 -10.46 2.50
N LEU A 24 -6.76 -9.28 2.15
CA LEU A 24 -7.44 -8.00 2.35
C LEU A 24 -8.18 -7.58 1.07
N GLU A 25 -9.50 -7.68 1.07
CA GLU A 25 -10.34 -7.27 -0.07
C GLU A 25 -10.53 -5.74 -0.17
N TYR A 26 -9.47 -5.02 -0.49
CA TYR A 26 -9.55 -3.59 -0.80
C TYR A 26 -9.61 -3.36 -2.32
N SER A 27 -10.57 -2.53 -2.74
CA SER A 27 -10.60 -2.02 -4.11
C SER A 27 -9.71 -0.78 -4.24
N THR A 28 -9.30 -0.46 -5.48
CA THR A 28 -8.63 0.81 -5.79
C THR A 28 -9.38 2.03 -5.28
N ARG A 29 -10.73 1.99 -5.30
CA ARG A 29 -11.59 3.06 -4.79
C ARG A 29 -11.51 3.16 -3.27
N HIS A 30 -11.51 2.04 -2.55
CA HIS A 30 -11.31 2.03 -1.09
C HIS A 30 -9.96 2.63 -0.72
N LEU A 31 -8.90 2.21 -1.39
CA LEU A 31 -7.54 2.74 -1.15
C LEU A 31 -7.43 4.23 -1.51
N SER A 32 -8.09 4.69 -2.57
CA SER A 32 -8.14 6.12 -2.91
C SER A 32 -8.80 6.96 -1.81
N VAL A 33 -9.90 6.46 -1.23
CA VAL A 33 -10.55 7.11 -0.08
C VAL A 33 -9.64 7.09 1.15
N TYR A 34 -8.97 5.96 1.42
CA TYR A 34 -8.04 5.84 2.55
C TYR A 34 -6.86 6.80 2.41
N LYS A 35 -6.30 6.94 1.20
CA LYS A 35 -5.29 7.94 0.87
C LYS A 35 -5.78 9.35 1.23
N GLY A 36 -6.99 9.71 0.77
CA GLY A 36 -7.58 11.03 1.05
C GLY A 36 -7.85 11.30 2.53
N ARG A 37 -7.95 10.24 3.34
CA ARG A 37 -8.16 10.31 4.80
C ARG A 37 -6.87 10.15 5.61
N GLY A 38 -5.70 10.03 4.97
CA GLY A 38 -4.43 9.79 5.67
C GLY A 38 -4.32 8.41 6.33
N MET A 39 -5.10 7.43 5.86
CA MET A 39 -5.08 6.05 6.37
C MET A 39 -4.12 5.13 5.59
N LEU A 40 -3.57 5.62 4.48
CA LEU A 40 -2.46 4.98 3.78
C LEU A 40 -1.14 5.65 4.17
N PRO A 41 -0.01 4.94 4.08
CA PRO A 41 1.31 5.56 4.22
C PRO A 41 1.47 6.69 3.21
N GLU A 42 2.30 7.69 3.55
CA GLU A 42 2.64 8.73 2.60
C GLU A 42 3.32 8.14 1.36
N PRO A 43 2.92 8.54 0.15
CA PRO A 43 3.54 8.04 -1.06
C PRO A 43 4.99 8.51 -1.16
N THR A 44 5.90 7.58 -1.50
CA THR A 44 7.31 7.91 -1.72
C THR A 44 7.49 8.86 -2.91
N VAL A 45 6.64 8.72 -3.93
CA VAL A 45 6.69 9.57 -5.13
C VAL A 45 5.31 9.98 -5.58
N LEU A 46 5.24 11.16 -6.20
CA LEU A 46 4.10 11.62 -6.98
C LEU A 46 4.54 11.71 -8.44
N ILE A 47 3.93 10.90 -9.31
CA ILE A 47 4.18 10.89 -10.75
C ILE A 47 2.94 11.47 -11.42
N GLY A 48 2.99 12.78 -11.71
CA GLY A 48 1.80 13.55 -12.06
C GLY A 48 0.78 13.50 -10.93
N ASP A 49 -0.47 13.16 -11.25
CA ASP A 49 -1.55 13.04 -10.25
C ASP A 49 -1.57 11.69 -9.51
N LYS A 50 -0.66 10.77 -9.89
CA LYS A 50 -0.62 9.41 -9.33
C LYS A 50 0.39 9.31 -8.20
N ALA A 51 -0.07 8.81 -7.06
CA ALA A 51 0.79 8.45 -5.95
C ALA A 51 1.43 7.07 -6.17
N GLY A 52 2.70 6.96 -5.80
CA GLY A 52 3.51 5.75 -5.89
C GLY A 52 4.11 5.37 -4.55
N TRP A 53 4.02 4.08 -4.21
CA TRP A 53 4.58 3.48 -3.01
C TRP A 53 5.62 2.42 -3.37
N THR A 54 6.57 2.17 -2.49
CA THR A 54 7.48 1.02 -2.62
C THR A 54 6.75 -0.26 -2.18
N ARG A 55 7.26 -1.42 -2.61
CA ARG A 55 6.72 -2.71 -2.16
C ARG A 55 6.81 -2.86 -0.64
N GLU A 56 7.87 -2.34 -0.03
CA GLU A 56 8.09 -2.37 1.42
C GLU A 56 7.00 -1.61 2.17
N GLN A 57 6.71 -0.36 1.77
CA GLN A 57 5.64 0.45 2.39
C GLN A 57 4.28 -0.26 2.33
N ILE A 58 3.96 -0.87 1.19
CA ILE A 58 2.70 -1.59 0.99
C ILE A 58 2.64 -2.80 1.93
N ASN A 59 3.70 -3.61 1.96
CA ASN A 59 3.78 -4.79 2.80
C ASN A 59 3.69 -4.45 4.30
N GLU A 60 4.33 -3.36 4.74
CA GLU A 60 4.24 -2.90 6.13
C GLU A 60 2.82 -2.49 6.51
N TRP A 61 2.15 -1.72 5.64
CA TRP A 61 0.77 -1.32 5.87
C TRP A 61 -0.19 -2.51 5.91
N ILE A 62 -0.01 -3.50 5.02
CA ILE A 62 -0.80 -4.73 5.02
C ILE A 62 -0.62 -5.47 6.35
N LYS A 63 0.63 -5.67 6.80
CA LYS A 63 0.91 -6.33 8.09
C LYS A 63 0.26 -5.62 9.28
N GLN A 64 0.34 -4.28 9.31
CA GLN A 64 -0.32 -3.49 10.37
C GLN A 64 -1.83 -3.66 10.33
N THR A 65 -2.43 -3.68 9.13
CA THR A 65 -3.87 -3.82 8.93
C THR A 65 -4.38 -5.22 9.28
N THR A 66 -3.63 -6.27 8.91
CA THR A 66 -3.95 -7.66 9.26
C THR A 66 -3.83 -7.88 10.77
N ASN A 67 -2.74 -7.44 11.41
CA ASN A 67 -2.59 -7.53 12.87
C ASN A 67 -3.69 -6.78 13.63
N ALA A 68 -4.13 -5.62 13.11
CA ALA A 68 -5.23 -4.87 13.70
C ALA A 68 -6.57 -5.62 13.59
N LYS A 69 -6.80 -6.38 12.52
CA LYS A 69 -7.97 -7.25 12.39
C LYS A 69 -7.96 -8.41 13.39
N GLU A 70 -6.81 -9.07 13.57
CA GLU A 70 -6.69 -10.20 14.49
C GLU A 70 -6.91 -9.81 15.96
N TRP A 71 -6.70 -8.54 16.33
CA TRP A 71 -6.99 -8.02 17.67
C TRP A 71 -8.43 -7.53 17.87
N GLY A 72 -9.22 -7.44 16.81
CA GLY A 72 -10.63 -7.00 16.86
C GLY A 72 -11.64 -8.11 17.15
N GLU A 73 -11.21 -9.38 17.15
CA GLU A 73 -12.02 -10.54 17.57
C GLU A 73 -11.61 -10.98 18.98
N LYS A 74 -12.09 -10.26 20.00
CA LYS A 74 -12.23 -10.77 21.38
C LYS A 74 -13.50 -10.27 22.03
#